data_AF-A0A3A9SUR2-F1
#
_entry.id   AF-A0A3A9SUR2-F1
#
_cell.length_a   1.000
_cell.length_b   1.000
_cell.length_c   1.000
_cell.angle_alpha   90.00
_cell.angle_beta   90.00
_cell.angle_gamma   90.00
#
_symmetry.space_group_name_H-M   'P 1'
#
loop_
_entity.id
_entity.type
_entity.pdbx_description
1 polymer ?
#
loop_
_entity_poly.entity_id
_entity_poly.type
_entity_poly.pdbx_seq_one_letter_code
_entity_poly.pdbx_strand_id
1 'polypeptide(L)'
;MEKKTAMNNLTIRKETKEDFYNTEHMVMRAFWNIHGPGCNEHLMVHKLREAKEYLPDLSRVAEMDGQIVGAVFVSKARVVDGDTEHEVLCIGPVAVEPTCFSMGIGGKLLAEVANASKAAGYMGIVMCGEPDYYPKHGFITCDNFGIEHGDDGNFDAFMAYPLNDGFKDIHGKFYEAPVFEECEDEKEIEEYTKNFPYYKPLKLSCQWLHKERLGRISEIQKNSYTIRFFEKDIPAKLKGSFYNESPDKLPVVGDYVIFAYNPIGDSMILSVCERSSFLTRPDQAKTGTMQYMVANVDYTFIVTSLNEDYSYNRIARYVSVVLQGDSIPVVVLTKSDLCNNTGRYIREVGTISDKVRVHAISAIYGIGLEELDEYLIPGTTICFMGSSGAGKSTLLNAICGEEIMKTSEVRASDSTGRHTTTHRQLIMPGNGVSIIDTPGMRELGMAQVEEGLDGTFSDIIELESQCRFSDCKHETEPGCAIKAAIERGELDPDRYMLYKSLGQENRNNYAKKKEISKWAKAAKKFKDNNNFRY
;
A
#
# COMPACT_ATOMS: atom_id res chain seq x y z
N MET A 1 21.38 9.17 -25.75
CA MET A 1 22.67 9.74 -25.29
C MET A 1 22.83 9.59 -23.77
N GLU A 2 21.78 9.81 -22.97
CA GLU A 2 21.85 9.72 -21.49
C GLU A 2 22.06 8.31 -20.89
N LYS A 3 21.58 7.22 -21.52
CA LYS A 3 21.91 5.84 -21.08
C LYS A 3 23.43 5.55 -21.08
N LYS A 4 24.20 6.25 -21.94
CA LYS A 4 25.67 6.16 -21.96
C LYS A 4 26.31 7.05 -20.90
N THR A 5 25.70 8.20 -20.57
CA THR A 5 26.23 9.14 -19.58
C THR A 5 26.03 8.66 -18.13
N ALA A 6 24.94 7.92 -17.85
CA ALA A 6 24.64 7.37 -16.52
C ALA A 6 25.54 6.18 -16.10
N MET A 7 26.28 5.56 -17.02
CA MET A 7 27.14 4.40 -16.72
C MET A 7 28.62 4.76 -16.47
N ASN A 8 28.99 6.03 -16.55
CA ASN A 8 30.40 6.44 -16.49
C ASN A 8 31.07 6.13 -15.13
N ASN A 9 30.29 5.88 -14.07
CA ASN A 9 30.77 5.55 -12.73
C ASN A 9 30.45 4.10 -12.29
N LEU A 10 29.96 3.25 -13.19
CA LEU A 10 29.68 1.85 -12.84
C LEU A 10 30.99 1.07 -12.67
N THR A 11 31.24 0.56 -11.47
CA THR A 11 32.39 -0.27 -11.14
C THR A 11 31.93 -1.67 -10.75
N ILE A 12 32.56 -2.70 -11.28
CA ILE A 12 32.35 -4.09 -10.84
C ILE A 12 33.57 -4.51 -10.04
N ARG A 13 33.35 -4.96 -8.81
CA ARG A 13 34.41 -5.33 -7.87
C ARG A 13 33.99 -6.48 -6.97
N LYS A 14 34.95 -7.00 -6.22
CA LYS A 14 34.65 -7.92 -5.11
C LYS A 14 33.85 -7.18 -4.02
N GLU A 15 32.95 -7.91 -3.39
CA GLU A 15 32.25 -7.44 -2.20
C GLU A 15 33.21 -7.32 -1.02
N THR A 16 33.00 -6.33 -0.17
CA THR A 16 33.68 -6.16 1.11
C THR A 16 32.66 -6.30 2.25
N LYS A 17 33.13 -6.50 3.48
CA LYS A 17 32.24 -6.61 4.65
C LYS A 17 31.40 -5.35 4.88
N GLU A 18 31.89 -4.18 4.49
CA GLU A 18 31.17 -2.91 4.60
C GLU A 18 29.97 -2.84 3.64
N ASP A 19 29.98 -3.64 2.56
CA ASP A 19 28.91 -3.67 1.58
C ASP A 19 27.74 -4.57 2.00
N PHE A 20 27.95 -5.52 2.92
CA PHE A 20 27.03 -6.64 3.16
C PHE A 20 25.58 -6.19 3.38
N TYR A 21 25.37 -5.20 4.26
CA TYR A 21 24.04 -4.66 4.52
C TYR A 21 23.39 -4.05 3.26
N ASN A 22 24.14 -3.23 2.52
CA ASN A 22 23.62 -2.58 1.31
C ASN A 22 23.36 -3.60 0.19
N THR A 23 24.19 -4.63 0.08
CA THR A 23 23.98 -5.72 -0.88
C THR A 23 22.75 -6.52 -0.53
N GLU A 24 22.59 -6.93 0.74
CA GLU A 24 21.41 -7.69 1.19
C GLU A 24 20.12 -6.87 1.03
N HIS A 25 20.15 -5.58 1.35
CA HIS A 25 19.00 -4.68 1.14
C HIS A 25 18.64 -4.58 -0.35
N MET A 26 19.64 -4.41 -1.22
CA MET A 26 19.42 -4.36 -2.67
C MET A 26 18.90 -5.69 -3.22
N VAL A 27 19.43 -6.83 -2.75
CA VAL A 27 18.93 -8.17 -3.09
C VAL A 27 17.48 -8.32 -2.64
N MET A 28 17.15 -7.95 -1.40
CA MET A 28 15.77 -7.97 -0.90
C MET A 28 14.84 -7.19 -1.85
N ARG A 29 15.20 -5.96 -2.21
CA ARG A 29 14.42 -5.13 -3.14
C ARG A 29 14.28 -5.77 -4.54
N ALA A 30 15.31 -6.43 -5.03
CA ALA A 30 15.32 -7.05 -6.35
C ALA A 30 14.33 -8.22 -6.47
N PHE A 31 14.08 -8.93 -5.37
CA PHE A 31 13.24 -10.14 -5.32
C PHE A 31 11.91 -9.95 -4.58
N TRP A 32 11.73 -8.84 -3.84
CA TRP A 32 10.53 -8.58 -3.05
C TRP A 32 9.25 -8.63 -3.88
N ASN A 33 8.30 -9.50 -3.50
CA ASN A 33 7.03 -9.73 -4.20
C ASN A 33 7.17 -10.26 -5.65
N ILE A 34 8.35 -10.75 -6.07
CA ILE A 34 8.57 -11.24 -7.44
C ILE A 34 8.06 -12.67 -7.62
N HIS A 35 8.36 -13.56 -6.68
CA HIS A 35 8.03 -14.99 -6.71
C HIS A 35 6.87 -15.39 -5.78
N GLY A 36 6.46 -14.47 -4.92
CA GLY A 36 5.44 -14.65 -3.89
C GLY A 36 5.48 -13.49 -2.91
N PRO A 37 4.62 -13.45 -1.88
CA PRO A 37 4.65 -12.40 -0.87
C PRO A 37 6.00 -12.34 -0.14
N GLY A 38 6.64 -11.18 -0.13
CA GLY A 38 7.98 -11.03 0.45
C GLY A 38 9.07 -11.65 -0.42
N CYS A 39 10.19 -12.04 0.19
CA CYS A 39 11.26 -12.80 -0.44
C CYS A 39 12.20 -13.39 0.64
N ASN A 40 13.13 -14.27 0.28
CA ASN A 40 14.11 -14.88 1.20
C ASN A 40 15.57 -14.70 0.75
N GLU A 41 15.81 -14.07 -0.41
CA GLU A 41 17.11 -14.00 -1.06
C GLU A 41 18.13 -13.17 -0.29
N HIS A 42 17.70 -12.21 0.55
CA HIS A 42 18.59 -11.46 1.44
C HIS A 42 19.12 -12.33 2.59
N LEU A 43 18.28 -13.18 3.19
CA LEU A 43 18.70 -14.18 4.17
C LEU A 43 19.58 -15.26 3.51
N MET A 44 19.21 -15.70 2.31
CA MET A 44 20.00 -16.63 1.50
C MET A 44 21.42 -16.11 1.30
N VAL A 45 21.57 -14.86 0.86
CA VAL A 45 22.86 -14.22 0.65
C VAL A 45 23.64 -14.11 1.95
N HIS A 46 22.98 -13.78 3.06
CA HIS A 46 23.61 -13.74 4.38
C HIS A 46 24.24 -15.10 4.74
N LYS A 47 23.44 -16.17 4.71
CA LYS A 47 23.91 -17.53 5.03
C LYS A 47 24.93 -18.06 4.02
N LEU A 48 24.78 -17.72 2.74
CA LEU A 48 25.68 -18.14 1.69
C LEU A 48 27.10 -17.66 1.98
N ARG A 49 27.30 -16.44 2.52
CA ARG A 49 28.65 -15.95 2.87
C ARG A 49 29.35 -16.78 3.95
N GLU A 50 28.60 -17.55 4.73
CA GLU A 50 29.11 -18.45 5.78
C GLU A 50 29.29 -19.89 5.28
N ALA A 51 28.69 -20.24 4.14
CA ALA A 51 28.76 -21.57 3.55
C ALA A 51 30.17 -21.91 3.04
N LYS A 52 30.59 -23.16 3.21
CA LYS A 52 31.89 -23.66 2.74
C LYS A 52 32.00 -23.67 1.22
N GLU A 53 30.87 -23.76 0.52
CA GLU A 53 30.77 -23.76 -0.94
C GLU A 53 30.93 -22.36 -1.54
N TYR A 54 30.81 -21.30 -0.75
CA TYR A 54 30.81 -19.94 -1.28
C TYR A 54 32.18 -19.51 -1.81
N LEU A 55 32.17 -18.87 -2.99
CA LEU A 55 33.36 -18.40 -3.68
C LEU A 55 33.38 -16.86 -3.72
N PRO A 56 33.87 -16.19 -2.65
CA PRO A 56 33.92 -14.73 -2.59
C PRO A 56 34.84 -14.12 -3.66
N ASP A 57 35.87 -14.86 -4.10
CA ASP A 57 36.79 -14.40 -5.13
C ASP A 57 36.20 -14.35 -6.54
N LEU A 58 35.10 -15.09 -6.78
CA LEU A 58 34.35 -15.08 -8.03
C LEU A 58 33.10 -14.22 -7.95
N SER A 59 32.51 -14.07 -6.77
CA SER A 59 31.34 -13.20 -6.54
C SER A 59 31.67 -11.73 -6.78
N ARG A 60 30.69 -10.96 -7.27
CA ARG A 60 30.87 -9.54 -7.64
C ARG A 60 29.69 -8.70 -7.19
N VAL A 61 29.99 -7.46 -6.83
CA VAL A 61 29.01 -6.38 -6.72
C VAL A 61 29.25 -5.34 -7.81
N ALA A 62 28.16 -4.73 -8.26
CA ALA A 62 28.16 -3.55 -9.11
C ALA A 62 27.87 -2.32 -8.25
N GLU A 63 28.78 -1.37 -8.26
CA GLU A 63 28.67 -0.09 -7.56
C GLU A 63 28.48 1.04 -8.58
N MET A 64 27.54 1.93 -8.33
CA MET A 64 27.30 3.13 -9.14
C MET A 64 27.01 4.30 -8.22
N ASP A 65 27.78 5.38 -8.37
CA ASP A 65 27.66 6.60 -7.55
C ASP A 65 27.70 6.34 -6.03
N GLY A 66 28.55 5.40 -5.59
CA GLY A 66 28.73 5.03 -4.19
C GLY A 66 27.64 4.10 -3.64
N GLN A 67 26.71 3.62 -4.47
CA GLN A 67 25.63 2.71 -4.08
C GLN A 67 25.80 1.34 -4.74
N ILE A 68 25.50 0.28 -4.00
CA ILE A 68 25.41 -1.08 -4.55
C ILE A 68 24.13 -1.18 -5.39
N VAL A 69 24.27 -1.45 -6.69
CA VAL A 69 23.17 -1.49 -7.66
C VAL A 69 23.02 -2.84 -8.36
N GLY A 70 23.86 -3.81 -8.00
CA GLY A 70 23.71 -5.19 -8.43
C GLY A 70 24.71 -6.10 -7.76
N ALA A 71 24.42 -7.39 -7.74
CA ALA A 71 25.27 -8.41 -7.16
C ALA A 71 25.09 -9.74 -7.90
N VAL A 72 26.14 -10.53 -7.91
CA VAL A 72 26.13 -11.91 -8.38
C VAL A 72 26.96 -12.75 -7.43
N PHE A 73 26.33 -13.79 -6.89
CA PHE A 73 26.96 -14.70 -5.97
C PHE A 73 27.30 -16.01 -6.68
N VAL A 74 28.45 -16.57 -6.30
CA VAL A 74 28.99 -17.79 -6.90
C VAL A 74 29.31 -18.77 -5.79
N SER A 75 28.88 -20.02 -5.97
CA SER A 75 29.19 -21.13 -5.08
C SER A 75 29.62 -22.35 -5.86
N LYS A 76 30.27 -23.29 -5.18
CA LYS A 76 30.54 -24.62 -5.69
C LYS A 76 29.24 -25.42 -5.73
N ALA A 77 29.09 -26.20 -6.79
CA ALA A 77 28.06 -27.20 -6.95
C ALA A 77 28.67 -28.45 -7.57
N ARG A 78 27.89 -29.53 -7.66
CA ARG A 78 28.37 -30.81 -8.17
C ARG A 78 27.37 -31.43 -9.14
N VAL A 79 27.90 -32.06 -10.19
CA VAL A 79 27.14 -32.95 -11.05
C VAL A 79 27.63 -34.37 -10.81
N VAL A 80 26.72 -35.27 -10.48
CA VAL A 80 27.03 -36.67 -10.11
C VAL A 80 26.49 -37.62 -11.16
N ASP A 81 27.37 -38.42 -11.74
CA ASP A 81 27.04 -39.52 -12.64
C ASP A 81 27.61 -40.84 -12.11
N GLY A 82 26.75 -41.66 -11.52
CA GLY A 82 27.15 -42.89 -10.82
C GLY A 82 28.14 -42.58 -9.68
N ASP A 83 29.36 -43.11 -9.80
CA ASP A 83 30.46 -42.89 -8.85
C ASP A 83 31.35 -41.68 -9.21
N THR A 84 31.05 -40.99 -10.32
CA THR A 84 31.83 -39.84 -10.81
C THR A 84 31.20 -38.54 -10.31
N GLU A 85 32.01 -37.68 -9.71
CA GLU A 85 31.58 -36.35 -9.27
C GLU A 85 32.39 -35.27 -10.01
N HIS A 86 31.68 -34.35 -10.65
CA HIS A 86 32.24 -33.19 -11.32
C HIS A 86 31.94 -31.92 -10.54
N GLU A 87 32.98 -31.20 -10.10
CA GLU A 87 32.81 -29.86 -9.53
C GLU A 87 32.46 -28.87 -10.64
N VAL A 88 31.34 -28.18 -10.47
CA VAL A 88 30.86 -27.08 -11.32
C VAL A 88 30.56 -25.87 -10.46
N LEU A 89 30.22 -24.74 -11.09
CA LEU A 89 29.78 -23.55 -10.37
C LEU A 89 28.26 -23.43 -10.39
N CYS A 90 27.69 -22.93 -9.30
CA CYS A 90 26.35 -22.35 -9.29
C CYS A 90 26.45 -20.82 -9.22
N ILE A 91 25.62 -20.13 -9.99
CA ILE A 91 25.46 -18.68 -9.89
C ILE A 91 24.06 -18.38 -9.37
N GLY A 92 23.98 -17.72 -8.23
CA GLY A 92 22.71 -17.32 -7.63
C GLY A 92 22.87 -16.77 -6.21
N PRO A 93 22.08 -15.75 -5.82
CA PRO A 93 21.20 -14.96 -6.68
C PRO A 93 21.97 -13.99 -7.58
N VAL A 94 21.35 -13.61 -8.71
CA VAL A 94 21.78 -12.47 -9.54
C VAL A 94 20.78 -11.34 -9.34
N ALA A 95 21.18 -10.32 -8.60
CA ALA A 95 20.32 -9.20 -8.21
C ALA A 95 20.73 -7.92 -8.94
N VAL A 96 19.74 -7.13 -9.34
CA VAL A 96 19.94 -5.76 -9.85
C VAL A 96 18.91 -4.87 -9.19
N GLU A 97 19.34 -3.72 -8.67
CA GLU A 97 18.48 -2.72 -8.07
C GLU A 97 17.30 -2.41 -9.03
N PRO A 98 16.04 -2.58 -8.59
CA PRO A 98 14.86 -2.45 -9.46
C PRO A 98 14.80 -1.11 -10.20
N THR A 99 15.29 -0.04 -9.56
CA THR A 99 15.29 1.30 -10.15
C THR A 99 16.44 1.55 -11.14
N CYS A 100 17.37 0.61 -11.28
CA CYS A 100 18.45 0.57 -12.27
C CYS A 100 18.24 -0.53 -13.34
N PHE A 101 17.04 -1.10 -13.41
CA PHE A 101 16.74 -2.18 -14.35
C PHE A 101 16.88 -1.74 -15.82
N SER A 102 17.20 -2.69 -16.70
CA SER A 102 17.46 -2.43 -18.13
C SER A 102 18.63 -1.47 -18.44
N MET A 103 19.53 -1.26 -17.47
CA MET A 103 20.83 -0.60 -17.66
C MET A 103 21.97 -1.60 -17.98
N GLY A 104 21.67 -2.88 -18.21
CA GLY A 104 22.68 -3.88 -18.59
C GLY A 104 23.64 -4.29 -17.47
N ILE A 105 23.37 -3.89 -16.21
CA ILE A 105 24.20 -4.22 -15.04
C ILE A 105 24.33 -5.75 -14.87
N GLY A 106 23.20 -6.48 -14.88
CA GLY A 106 23.21 -7.95 -14.77
C GLY A 106 24.06 -8.63 -15.84
N GLY A 107 23.97 -8.18 -17.09
CA GLY A 107 24.79 -8.72 -18.18
C GLY A 107 26.30 -8.48 -17.99
N LYS A 108 26.68 -7.32 -17.43
CA LYS A 108 28.09 -7.03 -17.11
C LYS A 108 28.59 -7.87 -15.93
N LEU A 109 27.77 -8.07 -14.91
CA LEU A 109 28.07 -8.95 -13.77
C LEU A 109 28.29 -10.39 -14.24
N LEU A 110 27.39 -10.93 -15.07
CA LEU A 110 27.51 -12.27 -15.64
C LEU A 110 28.78 -12.42 -16.49
N ALA A 111 29.10 -11.44 -17.32
CA ALA A 111 30.31 -11.47 -18.14
C ALA A 111 31.59 -11.45 -17.30
N GLU A 112 31.64 -10.64 -16.24
CA GLU A 112 32.78 -10.59 -15.31
C GLU A 112 32.96 -11.93 -14.58
N VAL A 113 31.87 -12.52 -14.08
CA VAL A 113 31.93 -13.83 -13.41
C VAL A 113 32.37 -14.91 -14.39
N ALA A 114 31.80 -14.98 -15.60
CA ALA A 114 32.20 -15.98 -16.59
C ALA A 114 33.70 -15.89 -16.92
N ASN A 115 34.23 -14.67 -17.09
CA ASN A 115 35.66 -14.46 -17.33
C ASN A 115 36.52 -14.89 -16.13
N ALA A 116 36.13 -14.53 -14.92
CA ALA A 116 36.85 -14.90 -13.70
C ALA A 116 36.84 -16.42 -13.47
N SER A 117 35.69 -17.06 -13.65
CA SER A 117 35.51 -18.51 -13.52
C SER A 117 36.32 -19.27 -14.56
N LYS A 118 36.36 -18.79 -15.81
CA LYS A 118 37.21 -19.36 -16.86
C LYS A 118 38.70 -19.23 -16.52
N ALA A 119 39.12 -18.08 -16.01
CA ALA A 119 40.51 -17.86 -15.58
C ALA A 119 40.91 -18.74 -14.39
N ALA A 120 39.95 -19.06 -13.51
CA ALA A 120 40.14 -19.99 -12.40
C ALA A 120 40.10 -21.48 -12.79
N GLY A 121 39.80 -21.80 -14.06
CA GLY A 121 39.88 -23.16 -14.60
C GLY A 121 38.61 -24.00 -14.45
N TYR A 122 37.47 -23.40 -14.06
CA TYR A 122 36.20 -24.12 -13.96
C TYR A 122 35.67 -24.56 -15.34
N MET A 123 35.01 -25.71 -15.39
CA MET A 123 34.49 -26.29 -16.63
C MET A 123 33.17 -25.65 -17.08
N GLY A 124 32.29 -25.32 -16.14
CA GLY A 124 31.05 -24.62 -16.46
C GLY A 124 30.29 -24.14 -15.24
N ILE A 125 29.23 -23.39 -15.53
CA ILE A 125 28.26 -22.90 -14.56
C ILE A 125 26.93 -23.60 -14.84
N VAL A 126 26.20 -23.95 -13.79
CA VAL A 126 24.84 -24.51 -13.84
C VAL A 126 23.96 -23.68 -12.90
N MET A 127 22.74 -23.34 -13.28
CA MET A 127 21.84 -22.53 -12.45
C MET A 127 20.36 -22.70 -12.81
N CYS A 128 19.50 -22.28 -11.89
CA CYS A 128 18.09 -22.00 -12.15
C CYS A 128 17.89 -20.50 -12.35
N GLY A 129 17.23 -20.09 -13.44
CA GLY A 129 17.04 -18.67 -13.74
C GLY A 129 16.01 -18.41 -14.84
N GLU A 130 15.70 -17.13 -15.04
CA GLU A 130 14.69 -16.65 -15.99
C GLU A 130 14.90 -17.15 -17.44
N PRO A 131 13.98 -17.96 -18.00
CA PRO A 131 14.05 -18.54 -19.35
C PRO A 131 14.29 -17.53 -20.47
N ASP A 132 13.72 -16.33 -20.34
CA ASP A 132 13.82 -15.28 -21.34
C ASP A 132 15.09 -14.43 -21.24
N TYR A 133 15.82 -14.51 -20.12
CA TYR A 133 16.93 -13.60 -19.83
C TYR A 133 18.29 -14.23 -20.10
N TYR A 134 18.58 -15.38 -19.47
CA TYR A 134 19.90 -15.99 -19.49
C TYR A 134 20.37 -16.51 -20.86
N PRO A 135 19.49 -16.99 -21.77
CA PRO A 135 19.92 -17.38 -23.11
C PRO A 135 20.53 -16.24 -23.93
N LYS A 136 20.15 -14.99 -23.66
CA LYS A 136 20.76 -13.80 -24.30
C LYS A 136 22.22 -13.59 -23.87
N HIS A 137 22.63 -14.22 -22.78
CA HIS A 137 23.98 -14.21 -22.24
C HIS A 137 24.75 -15.50 -22.53
N GLY A 138 24.19 -16.42 -23.33
CA GLY A 138 24.84 -17.66 -23.78
C GLY A 138 24.60 -18.87 -22.90
N PHE A 139 23.66 -18.79 -21.94
CA PHE A 139 23.20 -19.97 -21.21
C PHE A 139 22.32 -20.84 -22.10
N ILE A 140 22.39 -22.15 -21.90
CA ILE A 140 21.70 -23.18 -22.69
C ILE A 140 21.01 -24.11 -21.70
N THR A 141 19.80 -24.57 -22.01
CA THR A 141 19.07 -25.51 -21.14
C THR A 141 19.88 -26.79 -20.89
N CYS A 142 19.83 -27.30 -19.66
CA CYS A 142 20.70 -28.40 -19.20
C CYS A 142 20.45 -29.75 -19.91
N ASP A 143 19.32 -29.89 -20.61
CA ASP A 143 18.96 -31.07 -21.41
C ASP A 143 19.95 -31.30 -22.56
N ASN A 144 20.59 -30.23 -23.05
CA ASN A 144 21.64 -30.28 -24.06
C ASN A 144 22.92 -30.97 -23.57
N PHE A 145 23.08 -31.14 -22.25
CA PHE A 145 24.25 -31.75 -21.62
C PHE A 145 23.93 -33.05 -20.87
N GLY A 146 22.66 -33.48 -20.85
CA GLY A 146 22.25 -34.62 -20.03
C GLY A 146 22.41 -34.36 -18.53
N ILE A 147 22.22 -33.10 -18.10
CA ILE A 147 22.24 -32.71 -16.69
C ILE A 147 20.79 -32.54 -16.21
N GLU A 148 20.46 -33.15 -15.07
CA GLU A 148 19.13 -33.11 -14.44
C GLU A 148 19.22 -32.42 -13.07
N HIS A 149 18.19 -31.66 -12.71
CA HIS A 149 18.07 -30.99 -11.42
C HIS A 149 17.56 -31.99 -10.36
N GLY A 150 18.46 -32.57 -9.57
CA GLY A 150 18.09 -33.54 -8.54
C GLY A 150 17.17 -34.65 -9.05
N ASP A 151 15.96 -34.75 -8.48
CA ASP A 151 14.90 -35.66 -8.92
C ASP A 151 13.80 -34.98 -9.75
N ASP A 152 13.88 -33.66 -9.95
CA ASP A 152 12.90 -32.85 -10.69
C ASP A 152 13.09 -32.91 -12.21
N GLY A 153 14.20 -33.48 -12.68
CA GLY A 153 14.52 -33.62 -14.09
C GLY A 153 14.97 -32.30 -14.71
N ASN A 154 14.48 -31.98 -15.92
CA ASN A 154 14.90 -30.79 -16.66
C ASN A 154 13.70 -29.88 -16.98
N PHE A 155 13.92 -28.57 -16.95
CA PHE A 155 12.91 -27.55 -17.21
C PHE A 155 13.55 -26.28 -17.77
N ASP A 156 12.78 -25.43 -18.45
CA ASP A 156 13.30 -24.27 -19.22
C ASP A 156 14.16 -23.30 -18.39
N ALA A 157 13.90 -23.17 -17.09
CA ALA A 157 14.66 -22.31 -16.19
C ALA A 157 16.00 -22.93 -15.75
N PHE A 158 16.21 -24.23 -15.95
CA PHE A 158 17.44 -24.94 -15.57
C PHE A 158 18.45 -24.96 -16.71
N MET A 159 19.55 -24.22 -16.55
CA MET A 159 20.48 -23.92 -17.63
C MET A 159 21.94 -24.04 -17.20
N ALA A 160 22.80 -24.24 -18.18
CA ALA A 160 24.24 -24.26 -18.04
C ALA A 160 24.94 -23.27 -18.98
N TYR A 161 26.13 -22.84 -18.57
CA TYR A 161 27.07 -22.03 -19.35
C TYR A 161 28.42 -22.75 -19.40
N PRO A 162 28.78 -23.38 -20.54
CA PRO A 162 30.10 -23.99 -20.73
C PRO A 162 31.21 -22.94 -20.70
N LEU A 163 32.21 -23.12 -19.83
CA LEU A 163 33.37 -22.21 -19.75
C LEU A 163 34.55 -22.70 -20.61
N ASN A 164 34.59 -24.01 -20.90
CA ASN A 164 35.54 -24.64 -21.80
C ASN A 164 34.98 -25.94 -22.42
N ASP A 165 35.76 -26.54 -23.35
CA ASP A 165 35.34 -27.71 -24.12
C ASP A 165 35.14 -28.99 -23.28
N GLY A 166 35.67 -29.04 -22.05
CA GLY A 166 35.51 -30.19 -21.16
C GLY A 166 34.11 -30.30 -20.56
N PHE A 167 33.32 -29.23 -20.58
CA PHE A 167 31.97 -29.23 -20.02
C PHE A 167 31.02 -30.19 -20.73
N LYS A 168 31.23 -30.45 -22.02
CA LYS A 168 30.39 -31.35 -22.84
C LYS A 168 30.40 -32.80 -22.34
N ASP A 169 31.43 -33.17 -21.57
CA ASP A 169 31.61 -34.52 -21.04
C ASP A 169 30.94 -34.67 -19.65
N ILE A 170 30.42 -33.58 -19.08
CA ILE A 170 29.72 -33.56 -17.79
C ILE A 170 28.22 -33.84 -18.01
N HIS A 171 27.72 -34.87 -17.34
CA HIS A 171 26.32 -35.30 -17.34
C HIS A 171 25.96 -35.86 -15.96
N GLY A 172 24.68 -36.05 -15.68
CA GLY A 172 24.20 -36.61 -14.40
C GLY A 172 23.34 -35.66 -13.58
N LYS A 173 23.23 -35.91 -12.28
CA LYS A 173 22.37 -35.14 -11.36
C LYS A 173 23.11 -33.97 -10.74
N PHE A 174 22.54 -32.78 -10.89
CA PHE A 174 23.03 -31.55 -10.28
C PHE A 174 22.59 -31.43 -8.83
N TYR A 175 23.51 -31.00 -7.98
CA TYR A 175 23.28 -30.66 -6.58
C TYR A 175 23.98 -29.33 -6.28
N GLU A 176 23.20 -28.36 -5.83
CA GLU A 176 23.69 -27.06 -5.38
C GLU A 176 24.12 -27.07 -3.90
N ALA A 177 24.56 -25.90 -3.42
CA ALA A 177 24.94 -25.75 -2.01
C ALA A 177 23.70 -25.88 -1.11
N PRO A 178 23.78 -26.59 0.04
CA PRO A 178 22.62 -26.82 0.92
C PRO A 178 21.88 -25.55 1.35
N VAL A 179 22.57 -24.41 1.41
CA VAL A 179 21.98 -23.11 1.76
C VAL A 179 20.77 -22.73 0.90
N PHE A 180 20.73 -23.16 -0.38
CA PHE A 180 19.61 -22.90 -1.29
C PHE A 180 18.30 -23.57 -0.87
N GLU A 181 18.38 -24.66 -0.11
CA GLU A 181 17.22 -25.37 0.47
C GLU A 181 16.97 -24.99 1.94
N GLU A 182 17.99 -24.50 2.65
CA GLU A 182 17.94 -24.20 4.10
C GLU A 182 17.37 -22.81 4.45
N CYS A 183 16.83 -22.06 3.48
CA CYS A 183 16.31 -20.70 3.65
C CYS A 183 14.78 -20.61 3.48
N GLU A 184 14.05 -21.62 3.95
CA GLU A 184 12.57 -21.69 3.84
C GLU A 184 11.81 -21.46 5.16
N ASP A 185 12.50 -21.34 6.31
CA ASP A 185 11.84 -21.09 7.60
C ASP A 185 11.24 -19.66 7.64
N GLU A 186 9.92 -19.57 7.59
CA GLU A 186 9.18 -18.30 7.58
C GLU A 186 9.51 -17.40 8.78
N LYS A 187 9.73 -17.96 9.98
CA LYS A 187 9.99 -17.16 11.19
C LYS A 187 11.40 -16.59 11.16
N GLU A 188 12.37 -17.36 10.68
CA GLU A 188 13.73 -16.89 10.51
C GLU A 188 13.78 -15.76 9.46
N ILE A 189 13.08 -15.94 8.33
CA ILE A 189 12.96 -14.92 7.29
C ILE A 189 12.34 -13.64 7.87
N GLU A 190 11.21 -13.75 8.59
CA GLU A 190 10.54 -12.61 9.21
C GLU A 190 11.43 -11.88 10.21
N GLU A 191 12.12 -12.61 11.09
CA GLU A 191 13.00 -12.02 12.11
C GLU A 191 14.21 -11.33 11.47
N TYR A 192 14.84 -11.98 10.49
CA TYR A 192 15.99 -11.39 9.79
C TYR A 192 15.60 -10.15 8.97
N THR A 193 14.41 -10.16 8.37
CA THR A 193 13.89 -9.05 7.56
C THR A 193 13.69 -7.77 8.37
N LYS A 194 13.47 -7.84 9.68
CA LYS A 194 13.32 -6.67 10.56
C LYS A 194 14.57 -5.77 10.60
N ASN A 195 15.72 -6.27 10.17
CA ASN A 195 16.95 -5.49 10.05
C ASN A 195 16.92 -4.50 8.87
N PHE A 196 15.95 -4.62 7.95
CA PHE A 196 15.84 -3.82 6.74
C PHE A 196 14.62 -2.89 6.76
N PRO A 197 14.57 -1.87 5.89
CA PRO A 197 13.36 -1.06 5.70
C PRO A 197 12.15 -1.94 5.37
N TYR A 198 11.02 -1.63 6.00
CA TYR A 198 9.79 -2.40 5.82
C TYR A 198 9.24 -2.25 4.39
N TYR A 199 8.92 -3.38 3.75
CA TYR A 199 8.14 -3.44 2.53
C TYR A 199 6.94 -4.38 2.75
N LYS A 200 5.73 -4.01 2.29
CA LYS A 200 4.54 -4.84 2.50
C LYS A 200 4.63 -6.12 1.66
N PRO A 201 4.55 -7.33 2.24
CA PRO A 201 4.36 -8.56 1.48
C PRO A 201 2.99 -8.51 0.79
N LEU A 202 2.94 -8.83 -0.49
CA LEU A 202 1.70 -8.74 -1.28
C LEU A 202 1.49 -10.03 -2.07
N LYS A 203 0.28 -10.57 -1.96
CA LYS A 203 -0.17 -11.67 -2.80
C LYS A 203 -0.65 -11.10 -4.13
N LEU A 204 0.12 -11.32 -5.18
CA LEU A 204 -0.21 -10.86 -6.53
C LEU A 204 -0.99 -11.94 -7.29
N SER A 205 -1.88 -11.52 -8.18
CA SER A 205 -2.63 -12.44 -9.05
C SER A 205 -1.75 -13.04 -10.15
N CYS A 206 -0.66 -12.37 -10.53
CA CYS A 206 0.40 -12.95 -11.35
C CYS A 206 1.42 -13.63 -10.45
N GLN A 207 1.83 -14.85 -10.82
CA GLN A 207 2.75 -15.64 -9.99
C GLN A 207 4.22 -15.22 -10.16
N TRP A 208 4.54 -14.40 -11.18
CA TRP A 208 5.92 -14.05 -11.51
C TRP A 208 6.03 -12.67 -12.19
N LEU A 209 6.69 -11.72 -11.53
CA LEU A 209 6.95 -10.39 -12.10
C LEU A 209 8.30 -10.35 -12.85
N HIS A 210 8.31 -10.75 -14.12
CA HIS A 210 9.56 -10.80 -14.89
C HIS A 210 10.00 -9.41 -15.41
N LYS A 211 9.26 -8.90 -16.41
CA LYS A 211 9.52 -7.60 -17.06
C LYS A 211 8.76 -6.44 -16.40
N GLU A 212 7.76 -6.79 -15.62
CA GLU A 212 6.81 -5.89 -15.01
C GLU A 212 7.25 -5.56 -13.58
N ARG A 213 6.77 -4.45 -13.05
CA ARG A 213 7.12 -3.98 -11.71
C ARG A 213 5.88 -3.71 -10.90
N LEU A 214 6.03 -3.84 -9.59
CA LEU A 214 5.03 -3.47 -8.62
C LEU A 214 5.29 -2.05 -8.14
N GLY A 215 4.24 -1.24 -8.09
CA GLY A 215 4.29 0.10 -7.52
C GLY A 215 2.95 0.44 -6.88
N ARG A 216 2.88 1.62 -6.27
CA ARG A 216 1.67 2.10 -5.61
C ARG A 216 1.24 3.45 -6.15
N ILE A 217 -0.03 3.66 -6.45
CA ILE A 217 -0.51 4.97 -6.90
C ILE A 217 -0.39 5.98 -5.75
N SER A 218 0.49 6.96 -5.92
CA SER A 218 0.73 8.02 -4.92
C SER A 218 -0.09 9.28 -5.20
N GLU A 219 -0.36 9.57 -6.47
CA GLU A 219 -1.10 10.75 -6.88
C GLU A 219 -1.88 10.50 -8.19
N ILE A 220 -3.02 11.19 -8.34
CA ILE A 220 -3.80 11.23 -9.57
C ILE A 220 -4.12 12.68 -9.93
N GLN A 221 -3.79 13.06 -11.17
CA GLN A 221 -4.12 14.36 -11.75
C GLN A 221 -4.82 14.18 -13.10
N LYS A 222 -6.16 14.26 -13.12
CA LYS A 222 -7.00 14.02 -14.31
C LYS A 222 -6.71 12.64 -14.93
N ASN A 223 -5.96 12.59 -16.03
CA ASN A 223 -5.58 11.37 -16.75
C ASN A 223 -4.10 11.01 -16.58
N SER A 224 -3.39 11.68 -15.67
CA SER A 224 -2.00 11.40 -15.31
C SER A 224 -1.96 10.78 -13.93
N TYR A 225 -1.12 9.76 -13.79
CA TYR A 225 -0.92 9.01 -12.56
C TYR A 225 0.53 9.17 -12.12
N THR A 226 0.76 9.19 -10.82
CA THR A 226 2.09 9.05 -10.24
C THR A 226 2.15 7.72 -9.51
N ILE A 227 3.15 6.91 -9.84
CA ILE A 227 3.42 5.65 -9.16
C ILE A 227 4.60 5.89 -8.22
N ARG A 228 4.43 5.55 -6.95
CA ARG A 228 5.52 5.34 -6.01
C ARG A 228 6.15 3.99 -6.30
N PHE A 229 7.38 4.01 -6.81
CA PHE A 229 8.21 2.84 -7.07
C PHE A 229 9.43 2.90 -6.14
N PHE A 230 9.35 2.19 -5.03
CA PHE A 230 10.24 2.35 -3.88
C PHE A 230 10.29 3.81 -3.40
N GLU A 231 11.44 4.49 -3.50
CA GLU A 231 11.61 5.89 -3.11
C GLU A 231 11.30 6.87 -4.25
N LYS A 232 11.11 6.38 -5.48
CA LYS A 232 10.89 7.21 -6.68
C LYS A 232 9.41 7.45 -6.90
N ASP A 233 9.06 8.69 -7.21
CA ASP A 233 7.75 9.02 -7.80
C ASP A 233 7.92 9.16 -9.32
N ILE A 234 7.26 8.26 -10.05
CA ILE A 234 7.40 8.16 -11.50
C ILE A 234 6.06 8.49 -12.18
N PRO A 235 6.07 9.28 -13.27
CA PRO A 235 4.86 9.57 -14.02
C PRO A 235 4.40 8.33 -14.78
N ALA A 236 3.09 8.16 -14.89
CA ALA A 236 2.50 7.02 -15.56
C ALA A 236 1.17 7.34 -16.26
N LYS A 237 0.85 6.47 -17.23
CA LYS A 237 -0.41 6.46 -17.98
C LYS A 237 -1.05 5.09 -17.95
N LEU A 238 -2.36 5.06 -18.18
CA LEU A 238 -3.12 3.82 -18.30
C LEU A 238 -2.86 3.14 -19.65
N LYS A 239 -2.74 1.81 -19.62
CA LYS A 239 -2.85 0.98 -20.83
C LYS A 239 -4.23 1.17 -21.46
N GLY A 240 -4.28 1.11 -22.79
CA GLY A 240 -5.51 1.37 -23.56
C GLY A 240 -6.73 0.51 -23.17
N SER A 241 -6.53 -0.68 -22.62
CA SER A 241 -7.61 -1.55 -22.15
C SER A 241 -8.46 -0.93 -21.05
N PHE A 242 -7.87 -0.08 -20.18
CA PHE A 242 -8.61 0.58 -19.10
C PHE A 242 -9.73 1.51 -19.59
N TYR A 243 -9.66 2.03 -20.82
CA TYR A 243 -10.72 2.91 -21.34
C TYR A 243 -12.03 2.19 -21.65
N ASN A 244 -12.02 0.85 -21.69
CA ASN A 244 -13.21 0.02 -21.87
C ASN A 244 -13.72 -0.57 -20.54
N GLU A 245 -12.98 -0.36 -19.45
CA GLU A 245 -13.31 -0.90 -18.13
C GLU A 245 -14.32 0.00 -17.40
N SER A 246 -15.03 -0.58 -16.45
CA SER A 246 -15.92 0.18 -15.59
C SER A 246 -15.10 1.11 -14.66
N PRO A 247 -15.63 2.29 -14.28
CA PRO A 247 -14.89 3.27 -13.48
C PRO A 247 -14.34 2.76 -12.14
N ASP A 248 -14.96 1.74 -11.54
CA ASP A 248 -14.49 1.08 -10.31
C ASP A 248 -13.20 0.28 -10.52
N LYS A 249 -12.87 -0.12 -11.74
CA LYS A 249 -11.63 -0.82 -12.10
C LYS A 249 -10.46 0.12 -12.38
N LEU A 250 -10.72 1.41 -12.50
CA LEU A 250 -9.66 2.40 -12.70
C LEU A 250 -8.82 2.55 -11.42
N PRO A 251 -7.50 2.79 -11.54
CA PRO A 251 -6.65 2.98 -10.36
C PRO A 251 -7.06 4.22 -9.56
N VAL A 252 -7.05 4.09 -8.24
CA VAL A 252 -7.18 5.18 -7.26
C VAL A 252 -5.91 5.31 -6.42
N VAL A 253 -5.76 6.40 -5.68
CA VAL A 253 -4.65 6.57 -4.73
C VAL A 253 -4.67 5.41 -3.73
N GLY A 254 -3.48 4.86 -3.43
CA GLY A 254 -3.31 3.71 -2.56
C GLY A 254 -3.36 2.36 -3.27
N ASP A 255 -3.84 2.29 -4.51
CA ASP A 255 -3.80 1.04 -5.31
C ASP A 255 -2.37 0.56 -5.54
N TYR A 256 -2.15 -0.73 -5.34
CA TYR A 256 -0.99 -1.41 -5.89
C TYR A 256 -1.24 -1.72 -7.36
N VAL A 257 -0.25 -1.45 -8.21
CA VAL A 257 -0.36 -1.61 -9.66
C VAL A 257 0.84 -2.35 -10.22
N ILE A 258 0.57 -3.19 -11.20
CA ILE A 258 1.60 -3.77 -12.05
C ILE A 258 1.82 -2.82 -13.23
N PHE A 259 3.07 -2.46 -13.49
CA PHE A 259 3.40 -1.49 -14.52
C PHE A 259 4.65 -1.88 -15.31
N ALA A 260 4.72 -1.40 -16.55
CA ALA A 260 5.95 -1.45 -17.35
C ALA A 260 6.78 -0.20 -17.05
N TYR A 261 7.96 -0.39 -16.45
CA TYR A 261 8.83 0.71 -16.06
C TYR A 261 9.50 1.37 -17.28
N ASN A 262 9.34 2.68 -17.40
CA ASN A 262 10.01 3.49 -18.40
C ASN A 262 10.79 4.63 -17.71
N PRO A 263 12.12 4.55 -17.61
CA PRO A 263 12.90 5.56 -16.91
C PRO A 263 13.05 6.90 -17.65
N ILE A 264 12.67 6.99 -18.93
CA ILE A 264 12.89 8.17 -19.81
C ILE A 264 11.57 8.89 -20.12
N GLY A 265 10.44 8.45 -19.55
CA GLY A 265 9.15 9.07 -19.79
C GLY A 265 8.04 8.45 -18.94
N ASP A 266 6.82 8.49 -19.44
CA ASP A 266 5.69 7.88 -18.74
C ASP A 266 5.85 6.36 -18.70
N SER A 267 5.74 5.80 -17.49
CA SER A 267 5.55 4.37 -17.29
C SER A 267 4.10 3.97 -17.64
N MET A 268 3.86 2.69 -17.90
CA MET A 268 2.54 2.21 -18.32
C MET A 268 1.91 1.33 -17.25
N ILE A 269 0.78 1.73 -16.69
CA ILE A 269 -0.02 0.92 -15.76
C ILE A 269 -0.70 -0.18 -16.57
N LEU A 270 -0.42 -1.43 -16.22
CA LEU A 270 -0.91 -2.62 -16.94
C LEU A 270 -2.15 -3.21 -16.26
N SER A 271 -2.17 -3.24 -14.93
CA SER A 271 -3.29 -3.74 -14.12
C SER A 271 -3.27 -3.15 -12.70
N VAL A 272 -4.42 -3.22 -12.04
CA VAL A 272 -4.59 -2.92 -10.60
C VAL A 272 -4.62 -4.25 -9.85
N CYS A 273 -3.86 -4.35 -8.76
CA CYS A 273 -3.87 -5.52 -7.89
C CYS A 273 -5.18 -5.61 -7.09
N GLU A 274 -5.44 -6.76 -6.47
CA GLU A 274 -6.59 -6.92 -5.59
C GLU A 274 -6.56 -5.90 -4.45
N ARG A 275 -7.72 -5.30 -4.15
CA ARG A 275 -7.86 -4.28 -3.12
C ARG A 275 -8.22 -4.95 -1.79
N SER A 276 -7.46 -4.65 -0.74
CA SER A 276 -7.82 -5.07 0.61
C SER A 276 -8.94 -4.22 1.23
N SER A 277 -9.09 -2.99 0.75
CA SER A 277 -10.16 -2.07 1.14
C SER A 277 -10.37 -1.04 0.02
N PHE A 278 -11.58 -0.50 -0.10
CA PHE A 278 -11.94 0.42 -1.17
C PHE A 278 -13.01 1.41 -0.73
N LEU A 279 -12.58 2.62 -0.39
CA LEU A 279 -13.51 3.67 0.03
C LEU A 279 -14.15 4.32 -1.19
N THR A 280 -15.47 4.20 -1.25
CA THR A 280 -16.32 4.80 -2.29
C THR A 280 -17.45 5.59 -1.66
N ARG A 281 -18.02 6.52 -2.41
CA ARG A 281 -19.22 7.23 -1.99
C ARG A 281 -20.08 7.63 -3.18
N PRO A 282 -21.39 7.82 -3.01
CA PRO A 282 -22.22 8.47 -4.03
C PRO A 282 -21.71 9.88 -4.36
N ASP A 283 -21.64 10.21 -5.64
CA ASP A 283 -21.31 11.54 -6.14
C ASP A 283 -22.51 12.48 -5.92
N GLN A 284 -22.30 13.57 -5.20
CA GLN A 284 -23.33 14.55 -4.89
C GLN A 284 -23.66 15.46 -6.07
N ALA A 285 -22.74 15.63 -7.02
CA ALA A 285 -22.95 16.46 -8.21
C ALA A 285 -23.67 15.70 -9.34
N LYS A 286 -23.62 14.36 -9.32
CA LYS A 286 -24.19 13.48 -10.33
C LYS A 286 -24.90 12.31 -9.67
N THR A 287 -26.22 12.47 -9.50
CA THR A 287 -27.11 11.43 -8.97
C THR A 287 -26.89 10.11 -9.68
N GLY A 288 -26.72 9.03 -8.91
CA GLY A 288 -26.53 7.67 -9.42
C GLY A 288 -25.10 7.33 -9.86
N THR A 289 -24.11 8.20 -9.66
CA THR A 289 -22.70 7.87 -9.93
C THR A 289 -21.90 7.72 -8.64
N MET A 290 -20.91 6.82 -8.65
CA MET A 290 -20.01 6.60 -7.52
C MET A 290 -18.70 7.38 -7.71
N GLN A 291 -18.22 7.98 -6.64
CA GLN A 291 -16.90 8.55 -6.53
C GLN A 291 -15.96 7.58 -5.82
N TYR A 292 -14.91 7.17 -6.52
CA TYR A 292 -13.86 6.28 -6.01
C TYR A 292 -12.75 7.11 -5.37
N MET A 293 -12.49 6.89 -4.07
CA MET A 293 -11.69 7.81 -3.28
C MET A 293 -10.26 7.31 -3.10
N VAL A 294 -10.12 6.14 -2.48
CA VAL A 294 -8.84 5.57 -2.05
C VAL A 294 -8.99 4.06 -1.84
N ALA A 295 -7.90 3.31 -2.02
CA ALA A 295 -7.85 1.86 -1.80
C ALA A 295 -6.67 1.45 -0.89
N ASN A 296 -6.73 0.22 -0.38
CA ASN A 296 -5.69 -0.40 0.45
C ASN A 296 -5.34 0.42 1.69
N VAL A 297 -6.37 0.93 2.35
CA VAL A 297 -6.34 1.65 3.61
C VAL A 297 -6.69 0.70 4.75
N ASP A 298 -5.77 0.51 5.69
CA ASP A 298 -5.99 -0.35 6.86
C ASP A 298 -6.87 0.40 7.89
N TYR A 299 -6.51 1.65 8.21
CA TYR A 299 -7.26 2.51 9.13
C TYR A 299 -7.70 3.82 8.48
N THR A 300 -8.92 4.25 8.76
CA THR A 300 -9.39 5.58 8.36
C THR A 300 -9.61 6.46 9.58
N PHE A 301 -8.77 7.48 9.71
CA PHE A 301 -8.86 8.46 10.77
C PHE A 301 -9.93 9.49 10.43
N ILE A 302 -11.04 9.45 11.17
CA ILE A 302 -12.13 10.41 11.08
C ILE A 302 -11.85 11.52 12.08
N VAL A 303 -11.25 12.60 11.57
CA VAL A 303 -10.75 13.73 12.36
C VAL A 303 -11.84 14.81 12.51
N THR A 304 -12.23 15.10 13.74
CA THR A 304 -13.22 16.13 14.09
C THR A 304 -12.78 16.86 15.36
N SER A 305 -13.06 18.15 15.48
CA SER A 305 -12.68 18.91 16.68
C SER A 305 -13.80 18.98 17.72
N LEU A 306 -13.44 18.89 19.00
CA LEU A 306 -14.35 18.98 20.16
C LEU A 306 -14.89 20.39 20.46
N ASN A 307 -14.93 21.27 19.46
CA ASN A 307 -15.49 22.61 19.54
C ASN A 307 -16.87 22.63 18.85
N GLU A 308 -17.27 23.78 18.31
CA GLU A 308 -18.53 23.94 17.57
C GLU A 308 -18.64 23.07 16.30
N ASP A 309 -17.54 22.46 15.83
CA ASP A 309 -17.55 21.55 14.67
C ASP A 309 -18.00 20.11 15.02
N TYR A 310 -18.14 19.77 16.30
CA TYR A 310 -18.55 18.43 16.71
C TYR A 310 -19.96 18.09 16.20
N SER A 311 -20.07 16.99 15.45
CA SER A 311 -21.34 16.50 14.93
C SER A 311 -21.37 14.98 14.92
N TYR A 312 -22.12 14.39 15.85
CA TYR A 312 -22.33 12.94 15.93
C TYR A 312 -22.83 12.35 14.60
N ASN A 313 -23.85 12.96 14.00
CA ASN A 313 -24.41 12.55 12.71
C ASN A 313 -23.39 12.56 11.57
N ARG A 314 -22.44 13.51 11.59
CA ARG A 314 -21.37 13.59 10.60
C ARG A 314 -20.36 12.46 10.81
N ILE A 315 -19.97 12.20 12.06
CA ILE A 315 -19.06 11.11 12.42
C ILE A 315 -19.67 9.76 12.00
N ALA A 316 -20.92 9.50 12.38
CA ALA A 316 -21.64 8.27 12.04
C ALA A 316 -21.73 8.05 10.53
N ARG A 317 -21.94 9.10 9.73
CA ARG A 317 -21.90 9.01 8.26
C ARG A 317 -20.52 8.64 7.72
N TYR A 318 -19.46 9.23 8.26
CA TYR A 318 -18.10 8.84 7.88
C TYR A 318 -17.79 7.39 8.27
N VAL A 319 -18.17 6.97 9.48
CA VAL A 319 -18.03 5.58 9.93
C VAL A 319 -18.74 4.63 8.97
N SER A 320 -19.95 4.96 8.53
CA SER A 320 -20.70 4.17 7.54
C SER A 320 -19.91 3.93 6.25
N VAL A 321 -19.32 4.99 5.68
CA VAL A 321 -18.50 4.91 4.44
C VAL A 321 -17.26 4.05 4.66
N VAL A 322 -16.62 4.20 5.82
CA VAL A 322 -15.39 3.48 6.16
C VAL A 322 -15.65 1.98 6.32
N LEU A 323 -16.72 1.61 7.03
CA LEU A 323 -17.11 0.22 7.23
C LEU A 323 -17.50 -0.47 5.91
N GLN A 324 -18.22 0.21 5.02
CA GLN A 324 -18.57 -0.33 3.69
C GLN A 324 -17.38 -0.58 2.78
N GLY A 325 -16.30 0.17 2.99
CA GLY A 325 -15.09 0.05 2.18
C GLY A 325 -14.03 -0.83 2.84
N ASP A 326 -14.38 -1.65 3.83
CA ASP A 326 -13.50 -2.59 4.52
C ASP A 326 -12.24 -1.96 5.16
N SER A 327 -12.35 -0.70 5.61
CA SER A 327 -11.32 -0.05 6.42
C SER A 327 -11.80 0.09 7.86
N ILE A 328 -10.85 0.11 8.82
CA ILE A 328 -11.19 0.22 10.25
C ILE A 328 -11.38 1.71 10.62
N PRO A 329 -12.55 2.12 11.13
CA PRO A 329 -12.80 3.50 11.53
C PRO A 329 -12.14 3.83 12.87
N VAL A 330 -11.30 4.87 12.85
CA VAL A 330 -10.68 5.45 14.06
C VAL A 330 -11.12 6.90 14.15
N VAL A 331 -11.98 7.23 15.12
CA VAL A 331 -12.44 8.60 15.31
C VAL A 331 -11.45 9.35 16.20
N VAL A 332 -10.86 10.40 15.65
CA VAL A 332 -9.88 11.24 16.34
C VAL A 332 -10.54 12.58 16.68
N LEU A 333 -10.90 12.72 17.96
CA LEU A 333 -11.51 13.91 18.55
C LEU A 333 -10.39 14.90 18.94
N THR A 334 -10.09 15.85 18.05
CA THR A 334 -9.01 16.84 18.26
C THR A 334 -9.44 17.99 19.16
N LYS A 335 -8.45 18.77 19.62
CA LYS A 335 -8.64 19.94 20.51
C LYS A 335 -9.25 19.55 21.86
N SER A 336 -8.83 18.40 22.41
CA SER A 336 -9.28 17.92 23.71
C SER A 336 -9.02 18.92 24.85
N ASP A 337 -8.02 19.79 24.70
CA ASP A 337 -7.69 20.90 25.59
C ASP A 337 -8.83 21.92 25.76
N LEU A 338 -9.77 22.00 24.82
CA LEU A 338 -10.94 22.88 24.88
C LEU A 338 -12.18 22.20 25.49
N CYS A 339 -12.07 20.94 25.92
CA CYS A 339 -13.21 20.13 26.37
C CYS A 339 -13.02 19.61 27.80
N ASN A 340 -13.90 20.02 28.71
CA ASN A 340 -13.84 19.60 30.12
C ASN A 340 -14.19 18.11 30.35
N ASN A 341 -14.85 17.44 29.41
CA ASN A 341 -15.30 16.05 29.57
C ASN A 341 -15.27 15.30 28.22
N THR A 342 -14.06 14.99 27.77
CA THR A 342 -13.81 14.18 26.56
C THR A 342 -14.45 12.78 26.67
N GLY A 343 -14.45 12.18 27.85
CA GLY A 343 -15.00 10.84 28.10
C GLY A 343 -16.51 10.70 27.85
N ARG A 344 -17.27 11.80 27.84
CA ARG A 344 -18.66 11.78 27.34
C ARG A 344 -18.70 11.51 25.84
N TYR A 345 -17.91 12.24 25.05
CA TYR A 345 -17.90 12.17 23.59
C TYR A 345 -17.30 10.85 23.09
N ILE A 346 -16.26 10.36 23.75
CA ILE A 346 -15.67 9.03 23.47
C ILE A 346 -16.75 7.94 23.59
N ARG A 347 -17.51 7.94 24.70
CA ARG A 347 -18.59 6.97 24.90
C ARG A 347 -19.73 7.14 23.91
N GLU A 348 -20.14 8.38 23.62
CA GLU A 348 -21.21 8.68 22.65
C GLU A 348 -20.83 8.17 21.26
N VAL A 349 -19.65 8.53 20.74
CA VAL A 349 -19.18 8.05 19.43
C VAL A 349 -18.97 6.53 19.42
N GLY A 350 -18.49 5.95 20.52
CA GLY A 350 -18.30 4.51 20.64
C GLY A 350 -19.60 3.69 20.54
N THR A 351 -20.78 4.31 20.67
CA THR A 351 -22.04 3.58 20.46
C THR A 351 -22.41 3.37 18.99
N ILE A 352 -21.68 3.98 18.05
CA ILE A 352 -21.97 3.86 16.61
C ILE A 352 -21.76 2.42 16.12
N SER A 353 -20.65 1.80 16.51
CA SER A 353 -20.32 0.40 16.22
C SER A 353 -19.17 -0.05 17.13
N ASP A 354 -19.16 -1.34 17.48
CA ASP A 354 -18.09 -2.04 18.18
C ASP A 354 -16.73 -2.03 17.44
N LYS A 355 -16.74 -1.84 16.12
CA LYS A 355 -15.54 -1.72 15.27
C LYS A 355 -14.92 -0.32 15.32
N VAL A 356 -15.58 0.66 15.94
CA VAL A 356 -15.09 2.05 16.02
C VAL A 356 -14.18 2.22 17.23
N ARG A 357 -12.95 2.67 16.98
CA ARG A 357 -12.03 3.15 18.04
C ARG A 357 -12.12 4.66 18.14
N VAL A 358 -12.01 5.22 19.35
CA VAL A 358 -12.18 6.66 19.59
C VAL A 358 -11.07 7.19 20.49
N HIS A 359 -10.34 8.19 20.01
CA HIS A 359 -9.26 8.84 20.75
C HIS A 359 -9.54 10.34 20.87
N ALA A 360 -9.31 10.91 22.05
CA ALA A 360 -9.39 12.35 22.25
C ALA A 360 -7.99 12.94 22.45
N ILE A 361 -7.57 13.81 21.54
CA ILE A 361 -6.19 14.29 21.48
C ILE A 361 -6.10 15.82 21.44
N SER A 362 -4.95 16.34 21.83
CA SER A 362 -4.53 17.70 21.51
C SER A 362 -3.16 17.66 20.83
N ALA A 363 -3.15 17.80 19.50
CA ALA A 363 -1.92 17.76 18.72
C ALA A 363 -0.93 18.88 19.07
N ILE A 364 -1.42 20.03 19.55
CA ILE A 364 -0.57 21.18 19.93
C ILE A 364 0.16 20.93 21.26
N TYR A 365 -0.52 20.28 22.21
CA TYR A 365 0.03 19.99 23.55
C TYR A 365 0.57 18.56 23.70
N GLY A 366 0.50 17.75 22.63
CA GLY A 366 0.91 16.35 22.65
C GLY A 366 0.01 15.40 23.45
N ILE A 367 -1.17 15.85 23.91
CA ILE A 367 -2.05 15.07 24.78
C ILE A 367 -2.70 13.94 23.96
N GLY A 368 -2.58 12.70 24.44
CA GLY A 368 -3.24 11.52 23.85
C GLY A 368 -2.66 11.05 22.52
N LEU A 369 -1.56 11.65 22.04
CA LEU A 369 -0.92 11.23 20.78
C LEU A 369 -0.31 9.83 20.87
N GLU A 370 0.21 9.45 22.03
CA GLU A 370 0.76 8.11 22.31
C GLU A 370 -0.27 6.98 22.10
N GLU A 371 -1.56 7.25 22.28
CA GLU A 371 -2.61 6.28 21.99
C GLU A 371 -2.72 5.95 20.49
N LEU A 372 -2.14 6.78 19.62
CA LEU A 372 -2.14 6.54 18.18
C LEU A 372 -0.99 5.65 17.73
N ASP A 373 0.01 5.39 18.58
CA ASP A 373 1.20 4.60 18.23
C ASP A 373 0.84 3.17 17.79
N GLU A 374 -0.27 2.62 18.29
CA GLU A 374 -0.77 1.29 17.87
C GLU A 374 -1.14 1.21 16.38
N TYR A 375 -1.39 2.35 15.74
CA TYR A 375 -1.67 2.44 14.30
C TYR A 375 -0.44 2.81 13.48
N LEU A 376 0.61 3.34 14.13
CA LEU A 376 1.81 3.85 13.47
C LEU A 376 2.88 2.77 13.29
N ILE A 377 2.43 1.55 12.99
CA ILE A 377 3.28 0.38 12.76
C ILE A 377 3.69 0.34 11.28
N PRO A 378 4.97 0.05 10.94
CA PRO A 378 5.42 -0.09 9.57
C PRO A 378 4.50 -0.98 8.71
N GLY A 379 4.18 -0.54 7.50
CA GLY A 379 3.28 -1.23 6.58
C GLY A 379 1.82 -0.85 6.67
N THR A 380 1.44 -0.14 7.73
CA THR A 380 0.08 0.36 7.91
C THR A 380 -0.19 1.52 6.96
N THR A 381 -1.37 1.52 6.33
CA THR A 381 -1.89 2.64 5.54
C THR A 381 -3.03 3.32 6.29
N ILE A 382 -2.89 4.62 6.54
CA ILE A 382 -3.85 5.45 7.23
C ILE A 382 -4.42 6.50 6.26
N CYS A 383 -5.74 6.59 6.13
CA CYS A 383 -6.40 7.66 5.38
C CYS A 383 -6.99 8.69 6.34
N PHE A 384 -6.84 9.98 6.04
CA PHE A 384 -7.47 11.04 6.83
C PHE A 384 -8.79 11.52 6.19
N MET A 385 -9.85 11.57 7.00
CA MET A 385 -11.17 12.06 6.65
C MET A 385 -11.67 13.09 7.68
N GLY A 386 -12.53 14.02 7.29
CA GLY A 386 -13.18 14.96 8.21
C GLY A 386 -13.23 16.41 7.73
N SER A 387 -13.89 17.28 8.49
CA SER A 387 -14.15 18.68 8.14
C SER A 387 -12.88 19.52 7.97
N SER A 388 -12.96 20.58 7.16
CA SER A 388 -11.90 21.60 7.11
C SER A 388 -11.76 22.28 8.48
N GLY A 389 -10.53 22.57 8.92
CA GLY A 389 -10.28 23.18 10.24
C GLY A 389 -10.36 22.23 11.45
N ALA A 390 -10.69 20.94 11.23
CA ALA A 390 -10.70 19.91 12.28
C ALA A 390 -9.31 19.52 12.80
N GLY A 391 -8.23 20.04 12.22
CA GLY A 391 -6.85 19.79 12.68
C GLY A 391 -6.09 18.65 11.99
N LYS A 392 -6.58 18.14 10.84
CA LYS A 392 -5.91 17.06 10.07
C LYS A 392 -4.44 17.35 9.74
N SER A 393 -4.13 18.55 9.24
CA SER A 393 -2.75 18.93 8.89
C SER A 393 -1.86 19.05 10.13
N THR A 394 -2.40 19.57 11.23
CA THR A 394 -1.69 19.63 12.52
C THR A 394 -1.41 18.22 13.05
N LEU A 395 -2.39 17.31 12.95
CA LEU A 395 -2.22 15.90 13.32
C LEU A 395 -1.19 15.21 12.43
N LEU A 396 -1.21 15.44 11.12
CA LEU A 396 -0.22 14.90 10.19
C LEU A 396 1.19 15.30 10.61
N ASN A 397 1.44 16.60 10.82
CA ASN A 397 2.75 17.08 11.22
C ASN A 397 3.19 16.50 12.58
N ALA A 398 2.25 16.38 13.53
CA ALA A 398 2.53 15.77 14.83
C ALA A 398 2.94 14.29 14.71
N ILE A 399 2.27 13.51 13.85
CA ILE A 399 2.60 12.10 13.58
C ILE A 399 3.94 11.97 12.85
N CYS A 400 4.22 12.87 11.91
CA CYS A 400 5.42 12.80 11.09
C CYS A 400 6.68 13.30 11.80
N GLY A 401 6.54 14.03 12.92
CA GLY A 401 7.68 14.64 13.64
C GLY A 401 8.38 15.77 12.89
N GLU A 402 7.91 16.12 11.69
CA GLU A 402 8.45 17.16 10.80
C GLU A 402 7.31 17.97 10.17
N GLU A 403 7.58 19.21 9.78
CA GLU A 403 6.59 20.08 9.13
C GLU A 403 6.42 19.69 7.64
N ILE A 404 5.67 18.62 7.39
CA ILE A 404 5.37 18.13 6.03
C ILE A 404 4.33 19.03 5.33
N MET A 405 3.32 19.49 6.06
CA MET A 405 2.32 20.45 5.56
C MET A 405 2.45 21.80 6.28
N LYS A 406 2.58 22.90 5.54
CA LYS A 406 2.54 24.25 6.13
C LYS A 406 1.20 24.50 6.83
N THR A 407 1.22 24.68 8.14
CA THR A 407 0.05 25.09 8.93
C THR A 407 -0.02 26.62 8.97
N SER A 408 -0.85 27.26 8.14
CA SER A 408 -1.11 28.69 8.32
C SER A 408 -2.08 28.90 9.48
N GLU A 409 -1.70 29.74 10.45
CA GLU A 409 -2.59 30.23 11.50
C GLU A 409 -3.88 30.79 10.88
N VAL A 410 -5.01 30.47 11.52
CA VAL A 410 -6.33 30.97 11.13
C VAL A 410 -6.31 32.49 11.22
N ARG A 411 -6.18 33.18 10.08
CA ARG A 411 -6.33 34.64 10.01
C ARG A 411 -7.76 34.98 10.42
N ALA A 412 -7.89 35.75 11.49
CA ALA A 412 -9.14 36.14 12.14
C ALA A 412 -10.06 37.09 11.31
N SER A 413 -9.82 37.24 10.01
CA SER A 413 -10.58 38.12 9.13
C SER A 413 -10.56 37.58 7.71
N ASP A 414 -11.47 36.68 7.39
CA ASP A 414 -12.17 36.57 6.10
C ASP A 414 -12.84 35.19 6.01
N SER A 415 -14.17 35.20 6.17
CA SER A 415 -15.07 34.05 6.27
C SER A 415 -15.27 33.26 4.97
N THR A 416 -14.30 33.27 4.06
CA THR A 416 -14.32 32.54 2.79
C THR A 416 -12.95 31.95 2.52
N GLY A 417 -12.56 30.98 3.36
CA GLY A 417 -11.25 30.34 3.34
C GLY A 417 -11.01 29.51 2.08
N ARG A 418 -10.39 30.12 1.07
CA ARG A 418 -9.91 29.46 -0.15
C ARG A 418 -8.40 29.27 -0.06
N HIS A 419 -7.98 28.23 0.66
CA HIS A 419 -6.59 27.76 0.62
C HIS A 419 -6.56 26.27 0.29
N THR A 420 -6.14 26.02 -0.96
CA THR A 420 -6.30 24.78 -1.72
C THR A 420 -5.00 23.98 -1.68
N THR A 421 -4.93 22.91 -0.89
CA THR A 421 -4.04 21.77 -1.23
C THR A 421 -4.84 20.95 -2.23
N THR A 422 -4.56 21.01 -3.53
CA THR A 422 -5.43 20.43 -4.59
C THR A 422 -5.15 18.97 -4.90
N HIS A 423 -4.16 18.35 -4.26
CA HIS A 423 -3.61 17.06 -4.70
C HIS A 423 -3.82 15.98 -3.63
N ARG A 424 -4.42 14.84 -4.02
CA ARG A 424 -4.46 13.63 -3.19
C ARG A 424 -3.05 13.05 -3.18
N GLN A 425 -2.41 12.99 -2.02
CA GLN A 425 -1.02 12.58 -1.92
C GLN A 425 -0.89 11.47 -0.88
N LEU A 426 -0.25 10.38 -1.30
CA LEU A 426 0.32 9.39 -0.39
C LEU A 426 1.66 9.91 0.13
N ILE A 427 1.78 9.97 1.44
CA ILE A 427 2.95 10.42 2.20
C ILE A 427 3.51 9.21 2.94
N MET A 428 4.81 8.98 2.89
CA MET A 428 5.47 7.92 3.65
C MET A 428 6.45 8.55 4.63
N PRO A 429 6.08 8.73 5.91
CA PRO A 429 7.03 9.17 6.93
C PRO A 429 8.12 8.10 7.11
N GLY A 430 9.27 8.49 7.67
CA GLY A 430 10.43 7.59 7.85
C GLY A 430 10.18 6.38 8.77
N ASN A 431 9.01 6.31 9.42
CA ASN A 431 8.57 5.20 10.27
C ASN A 431 7.93 4.03 9.49
N GLY A 432 7.87 4.08 8.16
CA GLY A 432 7.33 2.99 7.33
C GLY A 432 5.80 2.93 7.24
N VAL A 433 5.10 3.92 7.80
CA VAL A 433 3.64 4.09 7.64
C VAL A 433 3.35 4.78 6.30
N SER A 434 2.19 4.55 5.72
CA SER A 434 1.68 5.34 4.59
C SER A 434 0.49 6.16 5.04
N ILE A 435 0.52 7.48 4.85
CA ILE A 435 -0.59 8.38 5.16
C ILE A 435 -1.15 8.95 3.86
N ILE A 436 -2.45 8.83 3.67
CA ILE A 436 -3.14 9.39 2.50
C ILE A 436 -3.98 10.58 2.97
N ASP A 437 -3.57 11.79 2.58
CA ASP A 437 -4.43 12.98 2.70
C ASP A 437 -5.19 13.14 1.39
N THR A 438 -6.51 13.20 1.48
CA THR A 438 -7.39 13.43 0.34
C THR A 438 -8.03 14.81 0.49
N PRO A 439 -7.47 15.86 -0.12
CA PRO A 439 -8.12 17.16 -0.08
C PRO A 439 -9.52 17.17 -0.71
N GLY A 440 -9.81 16.24 -1.63
CA GLY A 440 -11.15 16.01 -2.19
C GLY A 440 -12.21 15.50 -1.20
N MET A 441 -11.80 15.20 0.04
CA MET A 441 -12.72 14.97 1.16
C MET A 441 -13.05 16.26 1.92
N ARG A 442 -12.39 17.39 1.64
CA ARG A 442 -12.53 18.65 2.39
C ARG A 442 -13.79 19.46 2.09
N GLU A 443 -14.52 19.17 1.02
CA GLU A 443 -15.77 19.87 0.65
C GLU A 443 -16.92 18.88 0.41
N LEU A 444 -16.97 17.85 1.25
CA LEU A 444 -18.11 16.93 1.34
C LEU A 444 -19.37 17.73 1.72
N GLY A 445 -20.41 17.72 0.88
CA GLY A 445 -21.73 18.28 1.21
C GLY A 445 -22.37 17.65 2.46
N MET A 446 -21.74 16.64 3.06
CA MET A 446 -22.01 16.19 4.43
C MET A 446 -21.84 17.29 5.49
N ALA A 447 -20.99 18.29 5.24
CA ALA A 447 -20.77 19.41 6.15
C ALA A 447 -21.95 20.41 6.18
N GLN A 448 -22.74 20.49 5.10
CA GLN A 448 -23.82 21.49 4.95
C GLN A 448 -25.21 20.96 5.34
N VAL A 449 -25.36 19.64 5.52
CA VAL A 449 -26.64 19.02 5.86
C VAL A 449 -26.62 18.60 7.33
N GLU A 450 -26.95 19.55 8.22
CA GLU A 450 -27.22 19.26 9.63
C GLU A 450 -28.63 18.73 9.88
N GLU A 451 -29.55 18.89 8.92
CA GLU A 451 -31.01 18.74 9.14
C GLU A 451 -31.72 17.75 8.20
N GLY A 452 -31.01 16.92 7.42
CA GLY A 452 -31.61 15.94 6.50
C GLY A 452 -30.81 14.64 6.35
N LEU A 453 -31.48 13.57 5.86
CA LEU A 453 -30.83 12.35 5.37
C LEU A 453 -30.16 12.69 4.03
N ASP A 454 -28.84 12.81 4.04
CA ASP A 454 -27.98 13.26 2.93
C ASP A 454 -27.73 12.14 1.90
N GLY A 455 -27.08 12.45 0.77
CA GLY A 455 -26.73 11.54 -0.32
C GLY A 455 -25.84 10.34 0.06
N THR A 456 -25.35 10.24 1.30
CA THR A 456 -24.62 9.06 1.82
C THR A 456 -25.48 7.80 1.86
N PHE A 457 -26.79 7.99 2.02
CA PHE A 457 -27.78 6.91 2.09
C PHE A 457 -28.82 7.04 0.95
N SER A 458 -28.49 7.76 -0.13
CA SER A 458 -29.44 7.98 -1.24
C SER A 458 -29.87 6.68 -1.90
N ASP A 459 -28.96 5.71 -1.97
CA ASP A 459 -29.22 4.35 -2.42
C ASP A 459 -30.19 3.60 -1.50
N ILE A 460 -30.06 3.75 -0.18
CA ILE A 460 -31.04 3.20 0.78
C ILE A 460 -32.40 3.88 0.60
N ILE A 461 -32.44 5.20 0.43
CA ILE A 461 -33.68 5.95 0.17
C ILE A 461 -34.34 5.50 -1.14
N GLU A 462 -33.54 5.24 -2.19
CA GLU A 462 -34.02 4.72 -3.46
C GLU A 462 -34.59 3.31 -3.30
N LEU A 463 -33.93 2.43 -2.54
CA LEU A 463 -34.45 1.10 -2.19
C LEU A 463 -35.75 1.19 -1.37
N GLU A 464 -35.85 2.10 -0.40
CA GLU A 464 -37.10 2.33 0.35
C GLU A 464 -38.25 2.70 -0.60
N SER A 465 -38.00 3.54 -1.61
CA SER A 465 -39.00 3.94 -2.60
C SER A 465 -39.50 2.81 -3.52
N GLN A 466 -38.73 1.72 -3.63
CA GLN A 466 -39.07 0.53 -4.42
C GLN A 466 -39.86 -0.51 -3.61
N CYS A 467 -40.12 -0.27 -2.33
CA CYS A 467 -40.94 -1.17 -1.52
C CYS A 467 -42.38 -1.22 -2.05
N ARG A 468 -42.98 -2.41 -1.99
CA ARG A 468 -44.38 -2.63 -2.41
C ARG A 468 -45.38 -1.73 -1.65
N PHE A 469 -45.07 -1.42 -0.38
CA PHE A 469 -45.92 -0.61 0.50
C PHE A 469 -45.20 0.69 0.84
N SER A 470 -45.93 1.81 0.80
CA SER A 470 -45.40 3.14 1.10
C SER A 470 -45.14 3.39 2.59
N ASP A 471 -45.68 2.55 3.48
CA ASP A 471 -45.51 2.57 4.93
C ASP A 471 -44.76 1.34 5.46
N CYS A 472 -43.97 0.70 4.60
CA CYS A 472 -43.16 -0.47 4.95
C CYS A 472 -42.24 -0.14 6.15
N LYS A 473 -42.28 -0.96 7.20
CA LYS A 473 -41.36 -0.86 8.34
C LYS A 473 -40.08 -1.67 8.14
N HIS A 474 -40.02 -2.41 7.04
CA HIS A 474 -38.90 -3.26 6.64
C HIS A 474 -38.61 -4.39 7.64
N GLU A 475 -39.62 -4.86 8.37
CA GLU A 475 -39.49 -5.83 9.48
C GLU A 475 -40.09 -7.19 9.14
N THR A 476 -41.26 -7.25 8.50
CA THR A 476 -41.95 -8.52 8.17
C THR A 476 -42.70 -8.48 6.84
N GLU A 477 -42.70 -7.33 6.15
CA GLU A 477 -43.57 -7.06 5.02
C GLU A 477 -43.13 -7.79 3.74
N PRO A 478 -44.06 -8.44 3.00
CA PRO A 478 -43.75 -9.11 1.74
C PRO A 478 -43.52 -8.09 0.61
N GLY A 479 -42.45 -8.27 -0.17
CA GLY A 479 -42.07 -7.33 -1.24
C GLY A 479 -41.33 -6.09 -0.71
N CYS A 480 -40.66 -6.21 0.43
CA CYS A 480 -39.74 -5.20 0.95
C CYS A 480 -38.43 -5.22 0.15
N ALA A 481 -38.14 -4.14 -0.56
CA ALA A 481 -36.92 -4.02 -1.36
C ALA A 481 -35.64 -3.99 -0.51
N ILE A 482 -35.70 -3.39 0.70
CA ILE A 482 -34.58 -3.38 1.65
C ILE A 482 -34.20 -4.80 2.08
N LYS A 483 -35.16 -5.61 2.51
CA LYS A 483 -34.90 -7.01 2.88
C LYS A 483 -34.36 -7.83 1.72
N ALA A 484 -34.94 -7.65 0.53
CA ALA A 484 -34.47 -8.35 -0.66
C ALA A 484 -33.02 -7.95 -1.02
N ALA A 485 -32.66 -6.68 -0.88
CA ALA A 485 -31.28 -6.21 -1.08
C ALA A 485 -30.32 -6.80 -0.03
N ILE A 486 -30.74 -6.87 1.24
CA ILE A 486 -29.97 -7.52 2.31
C ILE A 486 -29.77 -9.02 2.03
N GLU A 487 -30.84 -9.74 1.65
CA GLU A 487 -30.79 -11.17 1.33
C GLU A 487 -29.89 -11.47 0.12
N ARG A 488 -29.79 -10.54 -0.84
CA ARG A 488 -28.88 -10.63 -2.00
C ARG A 488 -27.46 -10.15 -1.71
N GLY A 489 -27.18 -9.61 -0.52
CA GLY A 489 -25.88 -9.03 -0.16
C GLY A 489 -25.58 -7.67 -0.81
N GLU A 490 -26.58 -7.02 -1.40
CA GLU A 490 -26.48 -5.69 -2.01
C GLU A 490 -26.50 -4.56 -0.97
N LEU A 491 -27.05 -4.83 0.23
CA LEU A 491 -27.10 -3.89 1.35
C LEU A 491 -26.65 -4.59 2.62
N ASP A 492 -25.65 -4.01 3.29
CA ASP A 492 -25.20 -4.48 4.59
C ASP A 492 -26.26 -4.19 5.70
N PRO A 493 -26.62 -5.19 6.54
CA PRO A 493 -27.58 -5.01 7.63
C PRO A 493 -27.18 -3.95 8.65
N ASP A 494 -25.90 -3.90 9.05
CA ASP A 494 -25.38 -2.96 10.04
C ASP A 494 -25.43 -1.53 9.49
N ARG A 495 -25.16 -1.37 8.18
CA ARG A 495 -25.33 -0.09 7.49
C ARG A 495 -26.79 0.39 7.50
N TYR A 496 -27.75 -0.50 7.26
CA TYR A 496 -29.17 -0.15 7.34
C TYR A 496 -29.60 0.20 8.78
N MET A 497 -29.08 -0.52 9.77
CA MET A 497 -29.31 -0.20 11.19
C MET A 497 -28.75 1.18 11.56
N LEU A 498 -27.56 1.51 11.07
CA LEU A 498 -26.97 2.83 11.24
C LEU A 498 -27.83 3.92 10.61
N TYR A 499 -28.31 3.73 9.37
CA TYR A 499 -29.27 4.63 8.72
C TYR A 499 -30.54 4.84 9.57
N LYS A 500 -31.16 3.75 10.05
CA LYS A 500 -32.36 3.81 10.89
C LYS A 500 -32.10 4.57 12.20
N SER A 501 -30.95 4.33 12.84
CA SER A 501 -30.55 5.01 14.08
C SER A 501 -30.41 6.53 13.88
N LEU A 502 -29.78 6.95 12.78
CA LEU A 502 -29.61 8.36 12.42
C LEU A 502 -30.95 9.02 12.10
N GLY A 503 -31.86 8.33 11.42
CA GLY A 503 -33.22 8.81 11.18
C GLY A 503 -34.04 8.98 12.46
N GLN A 504 -33.82 8.13 13.47
CA GLN A 504 -34.47 8.22 14.78
C GLN A 504 -33.87 9.37 15.62
N GLU A 505 -32.55 9.51 15.63
CA GLU A 505 -31.87 10.60 16.32
C GLU A 505 -32.19 11.97 15.72
N ASN A 506 -32.25 12.10 14.40
CA ASN A 506 -32.67 13.34 13.75
C ASN A 506 -34.07 13.76 14.17
N ARG A 507 -35.03 12.81 14.24
CA ARG A 507 -36.38 13.05 14.75
C ARG A 507 -36.38 13.49 16.22
N ASN A 508 -35.58 12.83 17.06
CA ASN A 508 -35.45 13.15 18.48
C ASN A 508 -34.78 14.52 18.72
N ASN A 509 -33.71 14.83 17.98
CA ASN A 509 -33.00 16.10 18.04
C ASN A 509 -33.85 17.26 17.52
N TYR A 510 -34.63 17.04 16.45
CA TYR A 510 -35.61 18.01 15.97
C TYR A 510 -36.71 18.28 17.01
N ALA A 511 -37.26 17.23 17.63
CA ALA A 511 -38.24 17.36 18.70
C ALA A 511 -37.68 18.14 19.91
N LYS A 512 -36.44 17.83 20.34
CA LYS A 512 -35.74 18.56 21.40
C LYS A 512 -35.47 20.03 21.02
N LYS A 513 -34.95 20.32 19.82
CA LYS A 513 -34.74 21.70 19.32
C LYS A 513 -36.06 22.47 19.29
N LYS A 514 -37.16 21.84 18.90
CA LYS A 514 -38.50 22.45 18.88
C LYS A 514 -38.99 22.78 20.30
N GLU A 515 -38.78 21.88 21.27
CA GLU A 515 -39.09 22.13 22.68
C GLU A 515 -38.21 23.22 23.28
N ILE A 516 -36.89 23.21 23.02
CA ILE A 516 -35.96 24.27 23.44
C ILE A 516 -36.35 25.62 22.82
N SER A 517 -36.72 25.65 21.53
CA SER A 517 -37.20 26.86 20.86
C SER A 517 -38.52 27.37 21.45
N LYS A 518 -39.45 26.47 21.80
CA LYS A 518 -40.68 26.82 22.52
C LYS A 518 -40.37 27.40 23.91
N TRP A 519 -39.46 26.77 24.65
CA TRP A 519 -39.02 27.25 25.96
C TRP A 519 -38.29 28.60 25.88
N ALA A 520 -37.41 28.79 24.90
CA ALA A 520 -36.71 30.06 24.68
C ALA A 520 -37.68 31.18 24.28
N LYS A 521 -38.68 30.89 23.43
CA LYS A 521 -39.76 31.82 23.09
C LYS A 521 -40.66 32.12 24.30
N ALA A 522 -40.96 31.12 25.12
CA ALA A 522 -41.74 31.28 26.35
C ALA A 522 -40.97 32.11 27.40
N ALA A 523 -39.68 31.87 27.58
CA ALA A 523 -38.81 32.62 28.49
C ALA A 523 -38.61 34.08 28.02
N LYS A 524 -38.51 34.30 26.71
CA LYS A 524 -38.47 35.65 26.12
C LYS A 524 -39.81 36.39 26.33
N LYS A 525 -40.94 35.71 26.11
CA LYS A 525 -42.28 36.24 26.37
C LYS A 525 -42.53 36.50 27.86
N PHE A 526 -41.93 35.71 28.76
CA PHE A 526 -41.95 35.93 30.21
C PHE A 526 -41.13 37.15 30.62
N LYS A 527 -39.95 37.36 30.01
CA LYS A 527 -39.14 38.57 30.20
C LYS A 527 -39.83 39.82 29.66
N ASP A 528 -40.47 39.74 28.49
CA ASP A 528 -41.18 40.85 27.87
C ASP A 528 -42.46 41.23 28.65
N ASN A 529 -43.17 40.24 29.24
CA ASN A 529 -44.35 40.49 30.08
C ASN A 529 -44.01 40.98 31.50
N ASN A 530 -42.82 40.71 32.03
CA ASN A 530 -42.39 41.20 33.34
C ASN A 530 -41.70 42.57 33.30
N ASN A 531 -41.50 43.16 32.11
CA ASN A 531 -41.02 44.54 31.97
C ASN A 531 -42.11 45.62 32.16
N PHE A 532 -43.31 45.24 32.62
CA PHE A 532 -44.36 46.16 33.08
C PHE A 532 -44.86 45.76 34.46
N ARG A 533 -44.03 45.95 35.50
CA ARG A 533 -44.43 46.23 36.90
C ARG A 533 -43.19 46.32 37.79
N TYR A 534 -42.58 47.49 37.79
CA TYR A 534 -42.37 48.41 38.93
C TYR A 534 -41.29 49.41 38.57
#